data_AF-A0ABC8SAT6-F1
#
_entry.id   AF-A0ABC8SAT6-F1
#
_cell.length_a   1.000
_cell.length_b   1.000
_cell.length_c   1.000
_cell.angle_alpha   90.00
_cell.angle_beta   90.00
_cell.angle_gamma   90.00
#
_symmetry.space_group_name_H-M   'P 1'
#
loop_
_entity.id
_entity.type
_entity.pdbx_description
1 polymer ?
#
loop_
_entity_poly.entity_id
_entity_poly.type
_entity_poly.pdbx_seq_one_letter_code
_entity_poly.pdbx_strand_id
1 'polypeptide(L)'
;MVYLSLRNTNVKFIPGSIGKLRNLETLDLEGTNLTELPIEIGKLRKLRYLVPNTGVVFPVEIGNLSFLQTLGRIEAGKVNGNIIMREVGKLTQLKSLYISGLRTEDGKILCSSLEKLGNLRTLWVEAHAPRGKWNEFELLDLKTLSSGPPLLQKLYLFGHLEETPHWIASLHSLVLVNLGWSKLRDDHQLQWLQDLPNLQLMSFHHDAYVGEELCFKAGGFKSLKYLRLSFLEELRWVRLEQGAMPHLEDLTIWYCDLMGYPIGIEHLTNLRSISLHLVDKLKPQNLSDRDRDDVWDDNKLANIPHRDIWSCTDVLE
;
A
#
# COMPACT_ATOMS: atom_id res chain seq x y z
N MET A 1 -19.21 31.34 0.23
CA MET A 1 -18.86 30.15 -0.56
C MET A 1 -18.14 29.16 0.33
N VAL A 2 -18.65 27.93 0.42
CA VAL A 2 -18.11 26.85 1.27
C VAL A 2 -17.42 25.77 0.43
N TYR A 3 -17.82 25.66 -0.83
CA TYR A 3 -17.30 24.70 -1.80
C TYR A 3 -16.91 25.44 -3.08
N LEU A 4 -15.74 25.11 -3.64
CA LEU A 4 -15.28 25.56 -4.95
C LEU A 4 -14.65 24.37 -5.66
N SER A 5 -15.19 24.00 -6.81
CA SER A 5 -14.58 23.01 -7.70
C SER A 5 -14.28 23.64 -9.05
N LEU A 6 -13.06 23.41 -9.50
CA LEU A 6 -12.57 23.70 -10.84
C LEU A 6 -12.18 22.40 -11.55
N ARG A 7 -12.75 21.27 -11.10
CA ARG A 7 -12.41 19.94 -11.60
C ARG A 7 -12.62 19.83 -13.11
N ASN A 8 -11.70 19.16 -13.80
CA ASN A 8 -11.74 18.95 -15.25
C ASN A 8 -11.83 20.25 -16.07
N THR A 9 -11.16 21.30 -15.62
CA THR A 9 -11.06 22.58 -16.35
C THR A 9 -9.63 22.85 -16.80
N ASN A 10 -9.46 23.77 -17.76
CA ASN A 10 -8.12 24.13 -18.26
C ASN A 10 -7.40 25.19 -17.41
N VAL A 11 -7.80 25.36 -16.14
CA VAL A 11 -7.18 26.35 -15.23
C VAL A 11 -5.70 26.04 -15.05
N LYS A 12 -4.85 27.05 -15.29
CA LYS A 12 -3.39 26.94 -15.20
C LYS A 12 -2.79 27.59 -13.95
N PHE A 13 -3.49 28.54 -13.36
CA PHE A 13 -3.07 29.23 -12.14
C PHE A 13 -4.28 29.61 -11.30
N ILE A 14 -4.11 29.64 -9.98
CA ILE A 14 -5.10 30.16 -9.04
C ILE A 14 -4.60 31.52 -8.54
N PRO A 15 -5.36 32.61 -8.71
CA PRO A 15 -4.93 33.92 -8.23
C PRO A 15 -4.90 33.95 -6.70
N GLY A 16 -3.96 34.70 -6.10
CA GLY A 16 -3.85 34.87 -4.64
C GLY A 16 -5.12 35.42 -3.97
N SER A 17 -6.04 35.99 -4.75
CA SER A 17 -7.39 36.34 -4.30
C SER A 17 -8.20 35.17 -3.72
N ILE A 18 -7.81 33.91 -4.00
CA ILE A 18 -8.37 32.72 -3.35
C ILE A 18 -8.36 32.85 -1.83
N GLY A 19 -7.32 33.47 -1.24
CA GLY A 19 -7.21 33.67 0.20
C GLY A 19 -8.29 34.58 0.81
N LYS A 20 -9.11 35.26 0.00
CA LYS A 20 -10.29 36.01 0.46
C LYS A 20 -11.46 35.08 0.82
N LEU A 21 -11.45 33.84 0.34
CA LEU A 21 -12.51 32.85 0.57
C LEU A 21 -12.39 32.18 1.96
N ARG A 22 -12.40 32.98 3.03
CA ARG A 22 -12.15 32.52 4.42
C ARG A 22 -13.13 31.46 4.94
N ASN A 23 -14.26 31.27 4.26
CA ASN A 23 -15.28 30.27 4.59
C ASN A 23 -15.21 29.01 3.72
N LEU A 24 -14.21 28.89 2.85
CA LEU A 24 -14.05 27.72 2.00
C LEU A 24 -13.65 26.51 2.84
N GLU A 25 -14.41 25.42 2.71
CA GLU A 25 -14.17 24.14 3.36
C GLU A 25 -13.68 23.08 2.36
N THR A 26 -14.06 23.21 1.09
CA THR A 26 -13.62 22.30 0.02
C THR A 26 -13.08 23.08 -1.18
N LEU A 27 -11.87 22.73 -1.60
CA LEU A 27 -11.26 23.17 -2.84
C LEU A 27 -10.87 21.94 -3.67
N ASP A 28 -11.51 21.79 -4.83
CA ASP A 28 -11.28 20.70 -5.76
C ASP A 28 -10.71 21.23 -7.08
N LEU A 29 -9.49 20.78 -7.40
CA LEU A 29 -8.66 21.20 -8.53
C LEU A 29 -8.22 20.00 -9.38
N GLU A 30 -8.84 18.83 -9.19
CA GLU A 30 -8.47 17.61 -9.90
C GLU A 30 -8.69 17.76 -11.41
N GLY A 31 -7.78 17.23 -12.22
CA GLY A 31 -7.91 17.29 -13.68
C GLY A 31 -7.80 18.72 -14.23
N THR A 32 -7.04 19.58 -13.54
CA THR A 32 -6.69 20.91 -14.05
C THR A 32 -5.30 20.91 -14.70
N ASN A 33 -4.87 22.04 -15.25
CA ASN A 33 -3.50 22.24 -15.75
C ASN A 33 -2.65 23.02 -14.74
N LEU A 34 -3.03 23.00 -13.46
CA LEU A 34 -2.38 23.75 -12.40
C LEU A 34 -1.03 23.13 -12.04
N THR A 35 0.02 23.95 -12.05
CA THR A 35 1.39 23.53 -11.71
C THR A 35 1.81 23.91 -10.29
N GLU A 36 1.20 24.94 -9.71
CA GLU A 36 1.51 25.42 -8.36
C GLU A 36 0.28 26.00 -7.65
N LEU A 37 0.25 25.90 -6.32
CA LEU A 37 -0.74 26.58 -5.49
C LEU A 37 -0.17 27.92 -4.99
N PRO A 38 -0.96 29.00 -4.97
CA PRO A 38 -0.51 30.29 -4.44
C PRO A 38 -0.33 30.20 -2.92
N ILE A 39 0.65 30.95 -2.38
CA ILE A 39 0.93 31.00 -0.93
C ILE A 39 -0.30 31.41 -0.10
N GLU A 40 -1.23 32.17 -0.70
CA GLU A 40 -2.49 32.56 -0.06
C GLU A 40 -3.43 31.40 0.26
N ILE A 41 -3.16 30.18 -0.23
CA ILE A 41 -3.90 28.98 0.20
C ILE A 41 -3.87 28.83 1.72
N GLY A 42 -2.75 29.18 2.38
CA GLY A 42 -2.63 29.10 3.85
C GLY A 42 -3.55 30.08 4.61
N LYS A 43 -4.24 30.99 3.92
CA LYS A 43 -5.26 31.86 4.53
C LYS A 43 -6.62 31.16 4.68
N LEU A 44 -6.82 30.02 4.01
CA LEU A 44 -8.07 29.24 4.03
C LEU A 44 -8.21 28.39 5.30
N ARG A 45 -8.26 29.04 6.46
CA ARG A 45 -8.23 28.36 7.77
C ARG A 45 -9.40 27.42 8.04
N LYS A 46 -10.49 27.46 7.26
CA LYS A 46 -11.62 26.53 7.38
C LYS A 46 -11.54 25.36 6.39
N LEU A 47 -10.51 25.29 5.56
CA LEU A 47 -10.39 24.25 4.55
C LEU A 47 -10.24 22.88 5.21
N ARG A 48 -11.12 21.95 4.83
CA ARG A 48 -11.17 20.56 5.31
C ARG A 48 -10.73 19.58 4.22
N TYR A 49 -11.03 19.91 2.96
CA TYR A 49 -10.75 19.07 1.81
C TYR A 49 -10.00 19.88 0.75
N LEU A 50 -8.77 19.47 0.45
CA LEU A 50 -7.98 19.99 -0.66
C LEU A 50 -7.67 18.83 -1.60
N VAL A 51 -8.31 18.83 -2.76
CA VAL A 51 -8.03 17.89 -3.86
C VAL A 51 -7.21 18.65 -4.91
N PRO A 52 -5.88 18.59 -4.85
CA PRO A 52 -5.00 19.24 -5.83
C PRO A 52 -5.07 18.54 -7.19
N ASN A 53 -4.54 19.20 -8.22
CA ASN A 53 -4.13 18.50 -9.43
C ASN A 53 -2.89 17.64 -9.17
N THR A 54 -2.75 16.53 -9.89
CA THR A 54 -1.51 15.74 -9.90
C THR A 54 -0.35 16.61 -10.37
N GLY A 55 0.82 16.48 -9.76
CA GLY A 55 2.00 17.25 -10.14
C GLY A 55 2.09 18.66 -9.59
N VAL A 56 1.10 19.13 -8.82
CA VAL A 56 1.10 20.49 -8.27
C VAL A 56 2.19 20.68 -7.22
N VAL A 57 2.85 21.83 -7.27
CA VAL A 57 3.78 22.27 -6.22
C VAL A 57 2.98 22.93 -5.09
N PHE A 58 3.18 22.43 -3.88
CA PHE A 58 2.60 23.02 -2.68
C PHE A 58 3.48 24.14 -2.12
N PRO A 59 2.89 25.25 -1.66
CA PRO A 59 3.60 26.26 -0.89
C PRO A 59 3.79 25.80 0.56
N VAL A 60 4.80 26.35 1.23
CA VAL A 60 5.10 26.05 2.65
C VAL A 60 3.91 26.35 3.56
N GLU A 61 3.10 27.34 3.18
CA GLU A 61 1.89 27.77 3.85
C GLU A 61 0.80 26.68 3.92
N ILE A 62 0.96 25.54 3.26
CA ILE A 62 0.08 24.38 3.44
C ILE A 62 -0.03 24.00 4.92
N GLY A 63 1.06 24.12 5.69
CA GLY A 63 1.08 23.84 7.13
C GLY A 63 0.17 24.73 7.97
N ASN A 64 -0.37 25.83 7.41
CA ASN A 64 -1.33 26.71 8.08
C ASN A 64 -2.78 26.19 8.02
N LEU A 65 -3.05 25.14 7.25
CA LEU A 65 -4.39 24.56 7.11
C LEU A 65 -4.73 23.61 8.26
N SER A 66 -4.80 24.15 9.49
CA SER A 66 -4.93 23.36 10.72
C SER A 66 -6.20 22.49 10.83
N PHE A 67 -7.24 22.76 10.03
CA PHE A 67 -8.48 21.98 9.99
C PHE A 67 -8.56 21.00 8.82
N LEU A 68 -7.48 20.86 8.04
CA LEU A 68 -7.45 20.00 6.88
C LEU A 68 -7.56 18.52 7.30
N GLN A 69 -8.54 17.83 6.72
CA GLN A 69 -8.83 16.42 6.98
C GLN A 69 -8.41 15.52 5.82
N THR A 70 -8.42 16.06 4.60
CA THR A 70 -7.98 15.34 3.40
C THR A 70 -7.10 16.25 2.56
N LEU A 71 -5.90 15.77 2.31
CA LEU A 71 -4.92 16.35 1.39
C LEU A 71 -4.67 15.30 0.31
N GLY A 72 -4.83 15.68 -0.96
CA GLY A 72 -4.49 14.77 -2.06
C GLY A 72 -3.00 14.49 -2.18
N ARG A 73 -2.62 13.86 -3.30
CA ARG A 73 -1.26 13.38 -3.56
C ARG A 73 -0.23 14.52 -3.47
N ILE A 74 0.79 14.33 -2.64
CA ILE A 74 1.97 15.18 -2.55
C ILE A 74 3.12 14.48 -3.29
N GLU A 75 3.71 15.17 -4.26
CA GLU A 75 4.92 14.69 -4.93
C GLU A 75 6.17 15.21 -4.24
N ALA A 76 6.83 14.36 -3.45
CA ALA A 76 8.01 14.73 -2.66
C ALA A 76 9.23 15.10 -3.51
N GLY A 77 9.31 14.61 -4.76
CA GLY A 77 10.37 15.00 -5.71
C GLY A 77 10.23 16.40 -6.32
N LYS A 78 9.17 17.16 -5.98
CA LYS A 78 8.96 18.53 -6.48
C LYS A 78 9.75 19.55 -5.67
N VAL A 79 9.78 20.78 -6.19
CA VAL A 79 10.35 21.94 -5.48
C VAL A 79 9.73 22.04 -4.09
N ASN A 80 10.58 22.28 -3.08
CA ASN A 80 10.21 22.32 -1.66
C ASN A 80 9.71 20.99 -1.06
N GLY A 81 9.82 19.86 -1.74
CA GLY A 81 9.28 18.58 -1.25
C GLY A 81 9.71 18.21 0.16
N ASN A 82 11.00 18.36 0.48
CA ASN A 82 11.55 18.17 1.84
C ASN A 82 10.95 19.13 2.88
N ILE A 83 10.66 20.38 2.50
CA ILE A 83 9.99 21.37 3.36
C ILE A 83 8.54 20.95 3.57
N ILE A 84 7.84 20.53 2.51
CA ILE A 84 6.45 20.07 2.59
C ILE A 84 6.33 18.84 3.48
N MET A 85 7.28 17.90 3.43
CA MET A 85 7.30 16.74 4.35
C MET A 85 7.28 17.17 5.81
N ARG A 86 7.96 18.27 6.16
CA ARG A 86 7.95 18.86 7.52
C ARG A 86 6.64 19.58 7.83
N GLU A 87 6.11 20.33 6.87
CA GLU A 87 4.88 21.12 7.05
C GLU A 87 3.63 20.25 7.21
N VAL A 88 3.61 19.05 6.59
CA VAL A 88 2.55 18.06 6.79
C VAL A 88 2.37 17.71 8.27
N GLY A 89 3.43 17.72 9.08
CA GLY A 89 3.36 17.48 10.52
C GLY A 89 2.55 18.53 11.31
N LYS A 90 2.20 19.68 10.71
CA LYS A 90 1.31 20.69 11.31
C LYS A 90 -0.18 20.39 11.07
N LEU A 91 -0.50 19.49 10.13
CA LEU A 91 -1.86 19.14 9.72
C LEU A 91 -2.46 18.05 10.64
N THR A 92 -2.55 18.32 11.93
CA THR A 92 -2.91 17.30 12.96
C THR A 92 -4.33 16.74 12.85
N GLN A 93 -5.20 17.37 12.05
CA GLN A 93 -6.56 16.90 11.75
C GLN A 93 -6.63 15.98 10.53
N LEU A 94 -5.50 15.73 9.86
CA LEU A 94 -5.43 14.96 8.63
C LEU A 94 -5.81 13.50 8.88
N LYS A 95 -6.72 12.98 8.06
CA LYS A 95 -7.21 11.60 8.08
C LYS A 95 -6.65 10.77 6.93
N SER A 96 -6.28 11.41 5.83
CA SER A 96 -5.72 10.74 4.65
C SER A 96 -4.54 11.53 4.11
N LEU A 97 -3.42 10.85 3.92
CA LEU A 97 -2.18 11.39 3.37
C LEU A 97 -1.66 10.45 2.28
N TYR A 98 -1.42 11.00 1.09
CA TYR A 98 -0.75 10.29 0.01
C TYR A 98 0.51 11.06 -0.39
N ILE A 99 1.66 10.41 -0.24
CA ILE A 99 2.96 10.90 -0.68
C ILE A 99 3.48 9.97 -1.76
N SER A 100 4.00 10.55 -2.84
CA SER A 100 4.68 9.82 -3.89
C SER A 100 6.02 10.43 -4.24
N GLY A 101 6.92 9.59 -4.75
CA GLY A 101 8.26 10.04 -5.09
C GLY A 101 9.07 10.42 -3.86
N LEU A 102 8.85 9.77 -2.71
CA LEU A 102 9.61 10.02 -1.49
C LEU A 102 11.07 9.60 -1.68
N ARG A 103 11.98 10.55 -1.61
CA ARG A 103 13.42 10.30 -1.67
C ARG A 103 13.88 9.68 -0.36
N THR A 104 14.87 8.79 -0.43
CA THR A 104 15.40 8.09 0.75
C THR A 104 15.76 9.05 1.89
N GLU A 105 16.41 10.17 1.57
CA GLU A 105 16.85 11.21 2.52
C GLU A 105 15.71 11.97 3.22
N ASP A 106 14.51 12.01 2.63
CA ASP A 106 13.35 12.70 3.19
C ASP A 106 12.54 11.81 4.16
N GLY A 107 12.83 10.50 4.20
CA GLY A 107 12.12 9.53 5.04
C GLY A 107 12.10 9.91 6.51
N LYS A 108 13.25 10.30 7.08
CA LYS A 108 13.36 10.77 8.48
C LYS A 108 12.55 12.04 8.77
N ILE A 109 12.45 12.94 7.79
CA ILE A 109 11.66 14.18 7.92
C ILE A 109 10.17 13.84 7.95
N LEU A 110 9.75 12.91 7.09
CA LEU A 110 8.39 12.39 7.08
C LEU A 110 8.05 11.68 8.40
N CYS A 111 8.92 10.79 8.89
CA CYS A 111 8.73 10.11 10.18
C CYS A 111 8.44 11.09 11.33
N SER A 112 9.29 12.10 11.50
CA SER A 112 9.09 13.17 12.51
C SER A 112 7.74 13.91 12.38
N SER A 113 7.18 13.92 11.17
CA SER A 113 5.91 14.57 10.88
C SER A 113 4.74 13.64 11.14
N LEU A 114 4.86 12.36 10.78
CA LEU A 114 3.86 11.31 11.05
C LEU A 114 3.61 11.13 12.55
N GLU A 115 4.63 11.29 13.41
CA GLU A 115 4.48 11.26 14.88
C GLU A 115 3.44 12.25 15.41
N LYS A 116 3.18 13.34 14.67
CA LYS A 116 2.22 14.39 15.07
C LYS A 116 0.80 14.13 14.55
N LEU A 117 0.63 13.17 13.63
CA LEU A 117 -0.64 12.95 12.92
C LEU A 117 -1.54 11.93 13.61
N GLY A 118 -1.94 12.23 14.86
CA GLY A 118 -2.74 11.31 15.69
C GLY A 118 -4.11 10.91 15.11
N ASN A 119 -4.63 11.66 14.13
CA ASN A 119 -5.93 11.41 13.48
C ASN A 119 -5.84 10.67 12.14
N LEU A 120 -4.63 10.29 11.70
CA LEU A 120 -4.43 9.69 10.40
C LEU A 120 -5.05 8.29 10.32
N ARG A 121 -5.82 8.02 9.28
CA ARG A 121 -6.53 6.75 9.03
C ARG A 121 -6.00 6.03 7.79
N THR A 122 -5.56 6.78 6.79
CA THR A 122 -4.97 6.26 5.56
C THR A 122 -3.61 6.93 5.34
N LEU A 123 -2.58 6.10 5.19
CA LEU A 123 -1.25 6.53 4.81
C LEU A 123 -0.83 5.76 3.55
N TRP A 124 -0.52 6.50 2.50
CA TRP A 124 0.12 5.97 1.31
C TRP A 124 1.46 6.65 1.11
N VAL A 125 2.52 5.85 1.02
CA VAL A 125 3.87 6.33 0.73
C VAL A 125 4.46 5.51 -0.41
N GLU A 126 4.81 6.21 -1.48
CA GLU A 126 5.50 5.66 -2.64
C GLU A 126 6.88 6.31 -2.73
N ALA A 127 7.93 5.48 -2.74
CA ALA A 127 9.31 5.90 -2.88
C ALA A 127 9.56 6.53 -4.26
N HIS A 128 10.67 7.24 -4.38
CA HIS A 128 11.12 7.75 -5.67
C HIS A 128 11.57 6.61 -6.58
N ALA A 129 11.10 6.62 -7.82
CA ALA A 129 11.57 5.78 -8.91
C ALA A 129 12.08 6.68 -10.04
N PRO A 130 13.24 6.38 -10.65
CA PRO A 130 13.73 7.10 -11.80
C PRO A 130 12.74 7.04 -12.97
N ARG A 131 12.66 8.13 -13.74
CA ARG A 131 11.76 8.18 -14.91
C ARG A 131 12.08 7.06 -15.89
N GLY A 132 11.03 6.35 -16.32
CA GLY A 132 11.15 5.24 -17.25
C GLY A 132 11.60 3.92 -16.62
N LYS A 133 11.82 3.88 -15.30
CA LYS A 133 12.26 2.69 -14.57
C LYS A 133 11.37 2.41 -13.36
N TRP A 134 10.20 1.86 -13.62
CA TRP A 134 9.15 1.62 -12.63
C TRP A 134 9.44 0.48 -11.63
N ASN A 135 10.54 -0.25 -11.80
CA ASN A 135 10.98 -1.35 -10.92
C ASN A 135 12.28 -1.03 -10.13
N GLU A 136 12.83 0.17 -10.31
CA GLU A 136 14.03 0.67 -9.62
C GLU A 136 13.67 1.72 -8.56
N PHE A 137 12.69 1.42 -7.72
CA PHE A 137 12.37 2.26 -6.56
C PHE A 137 13.58 2.37 -5.62
N GLU A 138 13.80 3.58 -5.11
CA GLU A 138 14.71 3.85 -4.01
C GLU A 138 14.29 3.13 -2.72
N LEU A 139 15.20 3.11 -1.74
CA LEU A 139 14.92 2.64 -0.40
C LEU A 139 13.87 3.53 0.28
N LEU A 140 12.78 2.91 0.72
CA LEU A 140 11.76 3.55 1.53
C LEU A 140 12.16 3.51 3.02
N ASP A 141 13.05 4.41 3.43
CA ASP A 141 13.51 4.46 4.82
C ASP A 141 12.51 5.14 5.75
N LEU A 142 11.66 4.32 6.38
CA LEU A 142 10.70 4.73 7.41
C LEU A 142 11.00 4.15 8.80
N LYS A 143 12.21 3.63 9.03
CA LYS A 143 12.54 2.92 10.29
C LYS A 143 12.76 3.84 11.48
N THR A 144 12.92 5.14 11.24
CA THR A 144 13.17 6.15 12.28
C THR A 144 11.93 6.58 13.05
N LEU A 145 10.73 6.18 12.62
CA LEU A 145 9.48 6.49 13.30
C LEU A 145 9.34 5.66 14.58
N SER A 146 9.16 6.32 15.73
CA SER A 146 9.15 5.65 17.04
C SER A 146 7.85 4.88 17.31
N SER A 147 6.70 5.48 16.98
CA SER A 147 5.39 4.81 17.01
C SER A 147 4.52 5.29 15.85
N GLY A 148 3.77 4.38 15.25
CA GLY A 148 2.88 4.72 14.15
C GLY A 148 1.66 5.55 14.61
N PRO A 149 0.98 6.25 13.69
CA PRO A 149 -0.28 6.95 14.01
C PRO A 149 -1.33 5.96 14.57
N PRO A 150 -1.85 6.16 15.79
CA PRO A 150 -2.60 5.12 16.51
C PRO A 150 -3.96 4.77 15.88
N LEU A 151 -4.53 5.69 15.10
CA LEU A 151 -5.81 5.51 14.41
C LEU A 151 -5.66 5.04 12.96
N LEU A 152 -4.44 4.65 12.54
CA LEU A 152 -4.19 4.22 11.18
C LEU A 152 -4.91 2.91 10.89
N GLN A 153 -5.71 2.91 9.83
CA GLN A 153 -6.54 1.77 9.39
C GLN A 153 -6.04 1.17 8.08
N LYS A 154 -5.42 1.97 7.23
CA LYS A 154 -4.94 1.55 5.91
C LYS A 154 -3.53 2.07 5.68
N LEU A 155 -2.62 1.15 5.40
CA LEU A 155 -1.21 1.44 5.14
C LEU A 155 -0.82 0.89 3.76
N TYR A 156 -0.29 1.77 2.92
CA TYR A 156 0.20 1.46 1.59
C TYR A 156 1.67 1.88 1.51
N LEU A 157 2.57 0.92 1.32
CA LEU A 157 4.01 1.15 1.21
C LEU A 157 4.51 0.61 -0.13
N PHE A 158 5.04 1.51 -0.94
CA PHE A 158 5.44 1.26 -2.31
C PHE A 158 6.90 1.65 -2.50
N GLY A 159 7.75 0.69 -2.85
CA GLY A 159 9.20 0.88 -2.97
C GLY A 159 9.99 0.01 -2.01
N HIS A 160 11.31 -0.04 -2.19
CA HIS A 160 12.17 -1.05 -1.57
C HIS A 160 12.20 -0.92 -0.04
N LEU A 161 12.02 -2.03 0.67
CA LEU A 161 12.08 -2.11 2.13
C LEU A 161 13.17 -3.11 2.53
N GLU A 162 14.05 -2.72 3.45
CA GLU A 162 14.97 -3.64 4.11
C GLU A 162 14.22 -4.64 5.00
N GLU A 163 13.16 -4.19 5.67
CA GLU A 163 12.22 -4.98 6.45
C GLU A 163 10.91 -4.19 6.59
N THR A 164 9.83 -4.83 7.02
CA THR A 164 8.64 -4.06 7.40
C THR A 164 8.97 -3.17 8.61
N PRO A 165 8.56 -1.89 8.63
CA PRO A 165 8.93 -1.01 9.73
C PRO A 165 8.40 -1.47 11.10
N HIS A 166 9.28 -1.56 12.10
CA HIS A 166 8.95 -2.05 13.45
C HIS A 166 7.75 -1.36 14.13
N TRP A 167 7.53 -0.07 13.87
CA TRP A 167 6.41 0.69 14.42
C TRP A 167 5.05 0.19 13.93
N ILE A 168 4.98 -0.62 12.86
CA ILE A 168 3.74 -1.24 12.40
C ILE A 168 3.12 -2.09 13.51
N ALA A 169 3.92 -2.74 14.35
CA ALA A 169 3.45 -3.53 15.48
C ALA A 169 2.59 -2.72 16.48
N SER A 170 2.73 -1.39 16.51
CA SER A 170 1.92 -0.51 17.36
C SER A 170 0.53 -0.18 16.79
N LEU A 171 0.26 -0.54 15.53
CA LEU A 171 -0.94 -0.13 14.81
C LEU A 171 -2.15 -1.05 15.05
N HIS A 172 -2.69 -1.00 16.26
CA HIS A 172 -3.83 -1.84 16.66
C HIS A 172 -5.10 -1.57 15.86
N SER A 173 -5.25 -0.39 15.24
CA SER A 173 -6.40 -0.05 14.38
C SER A 173 -6.24 -0.50 12.92
N LEU A 174 -5.09 -1.08 12.56
CA LEU A 174 -4.76 -1.38 11.17
C LEU A 174 -5.61 -2.54 10.65
N VAL A 175 -6.33 -2.28 9.57
CA VAL A 175 -7.23 -3.26 8.91
C VAL A 175 -6.61 -3.75 7.61
N LEU A 176 -5.87 -2.89 6.92
CA LEU A 176 -5.34 -3.15 5.59
C LEU A 176 -3.87 -2.76 5.51
N VAL A 177 -3.06 -3.70 5.02
CA VAL A 177 -1.68 -3.45 4.59
C VAL A 177 -1.52 -3.85 3.14
N ASN A 178 -0.97 -2.93 2.36
CA ASN A 178 -0.62 -3.19 0.98
C ASN A 178 0.85 -2.83 0.75
N LEU A 179 1.62 -3.83 0.33
CA LEU A 179 3.05 -3.71 0.02
C LEU A 179 3.24 -3.90 -1.49
N GLY A 180 3.96 -2.97 -2.10
CA GLY A 180 4.30 -2.99 -3.52
C GLY A 180 5.78 -2.71 -3.73
N TRP A 181 6.45 -3.43 -4.63
CA TRP A 181 7.87 -3.21 -4.97
C TRP A 181 8.82 -3.19 -3.76
N SER A 182 8.44 -3.84 -2.67
CA SER A 182 9.19 -3.86 -1.41
C SER A 182 10.44 -4.72 -1.47
N LYS A 183 10.49 -5.72 -2.35
CA LYS A 183 11.61 -6.67 -2.50
C LYS A 183 12.01 -7.33 -1.19
N LEU A 184 11.03 -7.67 -0.36
CA LEU A 184 11.24 -8.49 0.82
C LEU A 184 11.66 -9.90 0.37
N ARG A 185 12.58 -10.54 1.08
CA ARG A 185 13.20 -11.82 0.69
C ARG A 185 12.85 -12.97 1.61
N ASP A 186 12.45 -12.67 2.84
CA ASP A 186 12.30 -13.66 3.89
C ASP A 186 11.10 -13.33 4.79
N ASP A 187 10.48 -14.38 5.34
CA ASP A 187 9.30 -14.29 6.20
C ASP A 187 9.54 -13.52 7.51
N HIS A 188 10.78 -13.48 8.04
CA HIS A 188 11.09 -12.74 9.26
C HIS A 188 10.89 -11.24 9.10
N GLN A 189 11.02 -10.73 7.87
CA GLN A 189 10.80 -9.32 7.56
C GLN A 189 9.33 -8.92 7.67
N LEU A 190 8.41 -9.88 7.82
CA LEU A 190 6.97 -9.68 8.01
C LEU A 190 6.52 -9.81 9.47
N GLN A 191 7.44 -10.07 10.41
CA GLN A 191 7.12 -10.36 11.81
C GLN A 191 6.20 -9.32 12.48
N TRP A 192 6.38 -8.03 12.14
CA TRP A 192 5.62 -6.93 12.73
C TRP A 192 4.15 -6.87 12.29
N LEU A 193 3.77 -7.66 11.27
CA LEU A 193 2.40 -7.77 10.77
C LEU A 193 1.62 -8.93 11.40
N GLN A 194 2.31 -9.95 11.94
CA GLN A 194 1.70 -11.24 12.28
C GLN A 194 0.72 -11.14 13.46
N ASP A 195 1.03 -10.31 14.44
CA ASP A 195 0.25 -10.18 15.69
C ASP A 195 -0.77 -9.05 15.67
N LEU A 196 -0.98 -8.40 14.52
CA LEU A 196 -1.90 -7.27 14.43
C LEU A 196 -3.35 -7.71 14.65
N PRO A 197 -4.03 -7.19 15.69
CA PRO A 197 -5.29 -7.76 16.16
C PRO A 197 -6.48 -7.49 15.22
N ASN A 198 -6.38 -6.49 14.34
CA ASN A 198 -7.46 -6.08 13.45
C ASN A 198 -7.09 -6.18 11.96
N LEU A 199 -5.91 -6.73 11.63
CA LEU A 199 -5.46 -6.83 10.24
C LEU A 199 -6.31 -7.88 9.52
N GLN A 200 -7.16 -7.41 8.59
CA GLN A 200 -8.08 -8.26 7.84
C GLN A 200 -7.62 -8.50 6.40
N LEU A 201 -6.94 -7.52 5.80
CA LEU A 201 -6.48 -7.62 4.41
C LEU A 201 -4.99 -7.35 4.32
N MET A 202 -4.28 -8.30 3.71
CA MET A 202 -2.88 -8.14 3.34
C MET A 202 -2.73 -8.39 1.84
N SER A 203 -2.09 -7.45 1.15
CA SER A 203 -1.88 -7.52 -0.29
C SER A 203 -0.42 -7.26 -0.63
N PHE A 204 0.20 -8.18 -1.36
CA PHE A 204 1.54 -8.06 -1.93
C PHE A 204 1.38 -7.97 -3.44
N HIS A 205 2.05 -7.02 -4.06
CA HIS A 205 2.00 -6.87 -5.51
C HIS A 205 3.33 -6.40 -6.10
N HIS A 206 3.63 -6.79 -7.33
CA HIS A 206 4.78 -6.32 -8.12
C HIS A 206 6.10 -6.37 -7.33
N ASP A 207 6.67 -7.56 -7.17
CA ASP A 207 7.92 -7.80 -6.42
C ASP A 207 7.93 -7.23 -4.99
N ALA A 208 6.78 -7.18 -4.34
CA ALA A 208 6.72 -6.93 -2.90
C ALA A 208 7.49 -7.99 -2.11
N TYR A 209 7.53 -9.22 -2.64
CA TYR A 209 8.34 -10.33 -2.17
C TYR A 209 9.10 -10.95 -3.34
N VAL A 210 10.40 -11.21 -3.14
CA VAL A 210 11.35 -11.77 -4.11
C VAL A 210 12.11 -12.96 -3.50
N GLY A 211 11.48 -13.67 -2.56
CA GLY A 211 11.95 -14.97 -2.09
C GLY A 211 11.24 -16.09 -2.87
N GLU A 212 11.92 -17.23 -3.05
CA GLU A 212 11.34 -18.40 -3.73
C GLU A 212 10.19 -19.05 -2.94
N GLU A 213 10.28 -19.03 -1.60
CA GLU A 213 9.27 -19.59 -0.71
C GLU A 213 8.79 -18.52 0.27
N LEU A 214 7.46 -18.34 0.37
CA LEU A 214 6.82 -17.49 1.36
C LEU A 214 6.11 -18.36 2.40
N CYS A 215 6.61 -18.34 3.64
CA CYS A 215 6.08 -19.15 4.73
C CYS A 215 5.26 -18.31 5.71
N PHE A 216 4.07 -18.81 6.05
CA PHE A 216 3.20 -18.29 7.10
C PHE A 216 3.25 -19.23 8.30
N LYS A 217 3.88 -18.76 9.38
CA LYS A 217 4.14 -19.55 10.59
C LYS A 217 2.89 -19.79 11.43
N ALA A 218 2.88 -20.90 12.16
CA ALA A 218 1.80 -21.30 13.04
C ALA A 218 1.47 -20.19 14.06
N GLY A 219 0.18 -19.89 14.21
CA GLY A 219 -0.29 -18.85 15.14
C GLY A 219 -0.16 -17.41 14.62
N GLY A 220 0.46 -17.18 13.46
CA GLY A 220 0.54 -15.86 12.83
C GLY A 220 -0.76 -15.43 12.14
N PHE A 221 -0.94 -14.13 11.97
CA PHE A 221 -1.99 -13.49 11.18
C PHE A 221 -3.42 -13.92 11.57
N LYS A 222 -3.68 -13.96 12.89
CA LYS A 222 -4.93 -14.51 13.46
C LYS A 222 -6.20 -13.85 12.94
N SER A 223 -6.16 -12.57 12.63
CA SER A 223 -7.33 -11.79 12.20
C SER A 223 -7.48 -11.67 10.69
N LEU A 224 -6.54 -12.24 9.91
CA LEU A 224 -6.50 -12.08 8.47
C LEU A 224 -7.64 -12.83 7.80
N LYS A 225 -8.35 -12.15 6.91
CA LYS A 225 -9.49 -12.68 6.13
C LYS A 225 -9.18 -12.76 4.64
N TYR A 226 -8.36 -11.83 4.14
CA TYR A 226 -8.06 -11.71 2.72
C TYR A 226 -6.55 -11.64 2.53
N LEU A 227 -6.00 -12.60 1.80
CA LEU A 227 -4.61 -12.61 1.37
C LEU A 227 -4.56 -12.52 -0.15
N ARG A 228 -3.88 -11.48 -0.66
CA ARG A 228 -3.69 -11.26 -2.10
C ARG A 228 -2.21 -11.22 -2.41
N LEU A 229 -1.77 -12.11 -3.29
CA LEU A 229 -0.40 -12.15 -3.80
C LEU A 229 -0.50 -11.94 -5.30
N SER A 230 0.23 -10.96 -5.84
CA SER A 230 0.19 -10.72 -7.28
C SER A 230 1.51 -10.26 -7.87
N PHE A 231 1.83 -10.67 -9.10
CA PHE A 231 3.06 -10.25 -9.78
C PHE A 231 4.31 -10.45 -8.90
N LEU A 232 4.47 -11.65 -8.35
CA LEU A 232 5.63 -12.04 -7.54
C LEU A 232 6.45 -13.04 -8.36
N GLU A 233 7.33 -12.54 -9.22
CA GLU A 233 7.98 -13.31 -10.29
C GLU A 233 8.87 -14.44 -9.75
N GLU A 234 9.53 -14.24 -8.61
CA GLU A 234 10.43 -15.23 -8.01
C GLU A 234 9.69 -16.24 -7.13
N LEU A 235 8.42 -16.00 -6.77
CA LEU A 235 7.69 -16.84 -5.82
C LEU A 235 7.29 -18.17 -6.46
N ARG A 236 7.80 -19.26 -5.92
CA ARG A 236 7.55 -20.65 -6.35
C ARG A 236 6.65 -21.42 -5.39
N TRP A 237 6.75 -21.13 -4.10
CA TRP A 237 6.06 -21.86 -3.04
C TRP A 237 5.42 -20.93 -2.03
N VAL A 238 4.20 -21.26 -1.62
CA VAL A 238 3.55 -20.66 -0.46
C VAL A 238 3.34 -21.76 0.56
N ARG A 239 3.93 -21.62 1.76
CA ARG A 239 3.77 -22.57 2.86
C ARG A 239 2.87 -21.99 3.93
N LEU A 240 1.89 -22.77 4.35
CA LEU A 240 0.91 -22.44 5.37
C LEU A 240 1.06 -23.46 6.50
N GLU A 241 1.75 -23.09 7.57
CA GLU A 241 1.88 -23.98 8.72
C GLU A 241 0.52 -24.18 9.41
N GLN A 242 0.35 -25.33 10.05
CA GLN A 242 -0.88 -25.64 10.76
C GLN A 242 -1.17 -24.58 11.84
N GLY A 243 -2.35 -23.94 11.74
CA GLY A 243 -2.76 -22.87 12.65
C GLY A 243 -2.36 -21.46 12.21
N ALA A 244 -1.72 -21.28 11.05
CA ALA A 244 -1.56 -19.98 10.41
C ALA A 244 -2.91 -19.48 9.86
N MET A 245 -3.18 -18.18 9.97
CA MET A 245 -4.36 -17.51 9.37
C MET A 245 -5.69 -18.28 9.56
N PRO A 246 -6.08 -18.64 10.79
CA PRO A 246 -7.23 -19.51 11.06
C PRO A 246 -8.57 -18.95 10.56
N HIS A 247 -8.66 -17.65 10.28
CA HIS A 247 -9.86 -16.96 9.81
C HIS A 247 -9.78 -16.52 8.34
N LEU A 248 -8.83 -17.04 7.56
CA LEU A 248 -8.71 -16.70 6.14
C LEU A 248 -9.98 -17.14 5.39
N GLU A 249 -10.62 -16.20 4.70
CA GLU A 249 -11.84 -16.41 3.92
C GLU A 249 -11.55 -16.43 2.41
N ASP A 250 -10.55 -15.67 1.96
CA ASP A 250 -10.18 -15.54 0.55
C ASP A 250 -8.66 -15.56 0.37
N LEU A 251 -8.20 -16.41 -0.55
CA LEU A 251 -6.82 -16.48 -1.00
C LEU A 251 -6.77 -16.24 -2.51
N THR A 252 -6.15 -15.14 -2.90
CA THR A 252 -5.97 -14.77 -4.30
C THR A 252 -4.47 -14.76 -4.63
N ILE A 253 -4.05 -15.54 -5.63
CA ILE A 253 -2.67 -15.57 -6.13
C ILE A 253 -2.67 -15.39 -7.64
N TRP A 254 -2.17 -14.26 -8.14
CA TRP A 254 -2.29 -13.87 -9.54
C TRP A 254 -0.94 -13.51 -10.14
N TYR A 255 -0.60 -14.07 -11.30
CA TYR A 255 0.69 -13.78 -11.96
C TYR A 255 1.90 -14.12 -11.06
N CYS A 256 1.91 -15.33 -10.50
CA CYS A 256 3.06 -15.92 -9.81
C CYS A 256 3.35 -17.29 -10.44
N ASP A 257 4.62 -17.65 -10.65
CA ASP A 257 4.95 -18.97 -11.22
C ASP A 257 5.07 -20.02 -10.10
N LEU A 258 3.95 -20.24 -9.40
CA LEU A 258 3.88 -21.28 -8.38
C LEU A 258 4.13 -22.65 -9.01
N MET A 259 4.91 -23.48 -8.31
CA MET A 259 5.17 -24.86 -8.71
C MET A 259 4.05 -25.82 -8.28
N GLY A 260 3.14 -25.37 -7.40
CA GLY A 260 2.05 -26.14 -6.82
C GLY A 260 0.97 -25.32 -6.13
N TYR A 261 -0.07 -26.00 -5.67
CA TYR A 261 -0.97 -25.40 -4.68
C TYR A 261 -0.21 -25.02 -3.41
N PRO A 262 -0.64 -23.97 -2.67
CA PRO A 262 -0.05 -23.64 -1.38
C PRO A 262 0.03 -24.86 -0.46
N ILE A 263 1.21 -25.13 0.08
CA ILE A 263 1.46 -26.27 0.95
C ILE A 263 0.74 -26.02 2.29
N GLY A 264 -0.08 -26.97 2.74
CA GLY A 264 -0.87 -26.82 3.97
C GLY A 264 -2.19 -26.05 3.79
N ILE A 265 -2.65 -25.86 2.54
CA ILE A 265 -3.94 -25.23 2.24
C ILE A 265 -5.11 -25.95 2.93
N GLU A 266 -5.01 -27.25 3.13
CA GLU A 266 -5.99 -28.10 3.82
C GLU A 266 -6.21 -27.69 5.29
N HIS A 267 -5.26 -26.95 5.89
CA HIS A 267 -5.40 -26.43 7.25
C HIS A 267 -6.31 -25.20 7.33
N LEU A 268 -6.58 -24.53 6.20
CA LEU A 268 -7.42 -23.33 6.13
C LEU A 268 -8.91 -23.65 6.09
N THR A 269 -9.42 -24.14 7.21
CA THR A 269 -10.82 -24.62 7.33
C THR A 269 -11.91 -23.56 7.10
N ASN A 270 -11.59 -22.27 7.18
CA ASN A 270 -12.53 -21.16 6.93
C ASN A 270 -12.48 -20.60 5.50
N LEU A 271 -11.61 -21.15 4.65
CA LEU A 271 -11.40 -20.64 3.30
C LEU A 271 -12.64 -20.87 2.43
N ARG A 272 -13.22 -19.78 1.92
CA ARG A 272 -14.44 -19.79 1.10
C ARG A 272 -14.15 -19.69 -0.38
N SER A 273 -13.07 -19.00 -0.71
CA SER A 273 -12.70 -18.63 -2.06
C SER A 273 -11.21 -18.79 -2.25
N ILE A 274 -10.84 -19.46 -3.34
CA ILE A 274 -9.46 -19.49 -3.84
C ILE A 274 -9.47 -19.10 -5.31
N SER A 275 -8.64 -18.12 -5.66
CA SER A 275 -8.41 -17.70 -7.04
C SER A 275 -6.93 -17.80 -7.37
N LEU A 276 -6.58 -18.65 -8.33
CA LEU A 276 -5.21 -18.90 -8.76
C LEU A 276 -5.11 -18.60 -10.26
N HIS A 277 -4.40 -17.54 -10.62
CA HIS A 277 -4.09 -17.21 -12.00
C HIS A 277 -2.60 -17.48 -12.26
N LEU A 278 -2.32 -18.66 -12.81
CA LEU A 278 -0.98 -19.18 -13.00
C LEU A 278 -0.44 -18.74 -14.37
N VAL A 279 0.73 -18.09 -14.38
CA VAL A 279 1.49 -17.87 -15.61
C VAL A 279 2.02 -19.24 -16.04
N ASP A 280 1.89 -19.54 -17.34
CA ASP A 280 2.24 -20.79 -18.02
C ASP A 280 2.93 -21.84 -17.16
N LYS A 281 2.38 -23.07 -17.15
CA LYS A 281 3.05 -24.26 -16.62
C LYS A 281 4.49 -24.27 -17.16
N LEU A 282 5.44 -23.75 -16.39
CA LEU A 282 6.83 -24.19 -16.44
C LEU A 282 6.72 -25.63 -15.98
N LYS A 283 6.36 -26.51 -16.91
CA LYS A 283 6.35 -27.96 -16.75
C LYS A 283 7.74 -28.24 -16.20
N PRO A 284 7.86 -28.55 -14.90
CA PRO A 284 9.17 -28.73 -14.31
C PRO A 284 9.74 -29.95 -15.03
N GLN A 285 10.70 -29.76 -15.94
CA GLN A 285 11.33 -30.85 -16.68
C GLN A 285 12.05 -31.83 -15.72
N ASN A 286 12.15 -31.46 -14.43
CA ASN A 286 12.88 -32.14 -13.37
C ASN A 286 11.99 -32.82 -12.31
N LEU A 287 10.65 -32.76 -12.39
CA LEU A 287 9.77 -33.48 -11.45
C LEU A 287 9.22 -34.76 -12.10
N SER A 288 9.29 -35.89 -11.39
CA SER A 288 8.70 -37.15 -11.87
C SER A 288 7.18 -37.01 -12.02
N ASP A 289 6.54 -37.77 -12.93
CA ASP A 289 5.08 -37.67 -13.13
C ASP A 289 4.28 -37.89 -11.83
N ARG A 290 4.80 -38.71 -10.90
CA ARG A 290 4.16 -38.95 -9.59
C ARG A 290 4.28 -37.78 -8.62
N ASP A 291 5.43 -37.11 -8.59
CA ASP A 291 5.62 -35.94 -7.72
C ASP A 291 4.82 -34.74 -8.25
N ARG A 292 4.51 -34.73 -9.55
CA ARG A 292 3.66 -33.70 -10.19
C ARG A 292 2.18 -33.81 -9.79
N ASP A 293 1.65 -35.03 -9.71
CA ASP A 293 0.24 -35.25 -9.36
C ASP A 293 -0.06 -34.90 -7.90
N ASP A 294 0.91 -35.03 -6.99
CA ASP A 294 0.74 -34.63 -5.58
C ASP A 294 0.71 -33.09 -5.41
N VAL A 295 1.57 -32.39 -6.15
CA VAL A 295 1.76 -30.94 -5.98
C VAL A 295 0.56 -30.12 -6.48
N TRP A 296 -0.19 -30.65 -7.45
CA TRP A 296 -1.45 -30.09 -7.96
C TRP A 296 -2.66 -31.00 -7.65
N ASP A 297 -2.66 -31.66 -6.49
CA ASP A 297 -3.78 -32.52 -6.08
C ASP A 297 -5.03 -31.69 -5.74
N ASP A 298 -6.02 -31.72 -6.63
CA ASP A 298 -7.30 -31.03 -6.46
C ASP A 298 -8.09 -31.49 -5.22
N ASN A 299 -7.79 -32.68 -4.67
CA ASN A 299 -8.38 -33.12 -3.41
C ASN A 299 -8.03 -32.20 -2.25
N LYS A 300 -6.88 -31.52 -2.29
CA LYS A 300 -6.47 -30.52 -1.29
C LYS A 300 -7.42 -29.32 -1.27
N LEU A 301 -8.13 -29.06 -2.37
CA LEU A 301 -9.08 -27.96 -2.51
C LEU A 301 -10.55 -28.39 -2.42
N ALA A 302 -10.82 -29.68 -2.19
CA ALA A 302 -12.17 -30.25 -2.27
C ALA A 302 -13.19 -29.56 -1.33
N ASN A 303 -12.72 -29.06 -0.19
CA ASN A 303 -13.55 -28.41 0.82
C ASN A 303 -13.80 -26.91 0.57
N ILE A 304 -13.23 -26.33 -0.49
CA ILE A 304 -13.33 -24.89 -0.80
C ILE A 304 -14.54 -24.65 -1.73
N PRO A 305 -15.54 -23.85 -1.31
CA PRO A 305 -16.76 -23.60 -2.08
C PRO A 305 -16.55 -22.95 -3.44
N HIS A 306 -15.75 -21.88 -3.50
CA HIS A 306 -15.49 -21.13 -4.72
C HIS A 306 -14.04 -21.31 -5.15
N ARG A 307 -13.84 -21.88 -6.34
CA ARG A 307 -12.53 -22.20 -6.91
C ARG A 307 -12.46 -21.58 -8.30
N ASP A 308 -11.53 -20.67 -8.47
CA ASP A 308 -11.32 -19.94 -9.72
C ASP A 308 -9.86 -20.12 -10.15
N ILE A 309 -9.59 -21.21 -10.86
CA ILE A 309 -8.23 -21.62 -11.25
C ILE A 309 -8.09 -21.39 -12.75
N TRP A 310 -7.26 -20.43 -13.11
CA TRP A 310 -6.99 -20.05 -14.50
C TRP A 310 -5.54 -20.36 -14.86
N SER A 311 -5.36 -20.95 -16.04
CA SER A 311 -4.06 -21.13 -16.65
C SER A 311 -4.02 -20.45 -18.02
N CYS A 312 -2.91 -19.78 -18.35
CA CYS A 312 -2.77 -19.08 -19.64
C CYS A 312 -2.87 -20.01 -20.87
N THR A 313 -2.85 -21.34 -20.67
CA THR A 313 -3.01 -22.35 -21.72
C THR A 313 -4.46 -22.54 -22.22
N ASP A 314 -5.47 -22.04 -21.51
CA ASP A 314 -6.89 -22.29 -21.84
C ASP A 314 -7.44 -21.40 -22.98
N VAL A 315 -6.56 -20.76 -23.78
CA VAL A 315 -6.92 -19.85 -24.89
C VAL A 315 -6.50 -20.41 -26.27
N LEU A 316 -5.96 -21.64 -26.35
CA LEU A 316 -5.47 -22.23 -27.61
C LEU A 316 -5.96 -23.67 -27.90
N GLU A 317 -7.17 -24.04 -27.46
CA GLU A 317 -7.91 -25.18 -28.02
C GLU A 317 -9.28 -24.78 -28.55
#